data_AF-A0A8E2B3F5-F1
#
_entry.id   AF-A0A8E2B3F5-F1
#
_cell.length_a   1.000
_cell.length_b   1.000
_cell.length_c   1.000
_cell.angle_alpha   90.00
_cell.angle_beta   90.00
_cell.angle_gamma   90.00
#
_symmetry.space_group_name_H-M   'P 1'
#
loop_
_entity.id
_entity.type
_entity.pdbx_description
1 polymer ?
#
loop_
_entity_poly.entity_id
_entity_poly.type
_entity_poly.pdbx_seq_one_letter_code
_entity_poly.pdbx_strand_id
1 'polypeptide(L)'
;MKAGFAAVLATAFAAPPAQAASPVYGDFSLMFQRSAGQYAPPGEKAFQWAWSPQSATESQITWGDPVTWPPATAEHFVRSGDWVLLDGWDGNGTYYSQRVTEESACDGAQCTAIPSDGGRQHYVRWTVPSTDYRLVARGTITRQSSGKVVHFEHLQTWGAPAPCSNARFGARTCITQTETWSDDNGLPAGSPMRETLHRSIKIAKGLGMAFAIDQDVPSPWHAEATEYWNW
;
A
#
# COMPACT_ATOMS: atom_id res chain seq x y z
N MET A 1 -64.91 39.31 13.99
CA MET A 1 -63.71 39.13 13.15
C MET A 1 -63.41 37.65 13.10
N LYS A 2 -63.44 37.01 11.91
CA LYS A 2 -63.15 35.57 11.74
C LYS A 2 -61.75 35.45 11.13
N ALA A 3 -60.80 34.88 11.88
CA ALA A 3 -59.45 34.61 11.39
C ALA A 3 -59.44 33.25 10.67
N GLY A 4 -59.12 33.26 9.38
CA GLY A 4 -58.91 32.05 8.57
C GLY A 4 -57.48 31.55 8.71
N PHE A 5 -57.32 30.28 9.07
CA PHE A 5 -56.03 29.59 9.03
C PHE A 5 -55.77 29.09 7.60
N ALA A 6 -54.74 29.64 6.95
CA ALA A 6 -54.21 29.12 5.70
C ALA A 6 -53.20 28.00 6.02
N ALA A 7 -53.49 26.77 5.59
CA ALA A 7 -52.56 25.65 5.67
C ALA A 7 -51.56 25.75 4.51
N VAL A 8 -50.29 26.00 4.84
CA VAL A 8 -49.18 25.91 3.88
C VAL A 8 -48.78 24.44 3.77
N LEU A 9 -49.09 23.81 2.63
CA LEU A 9 -48.54 22.49 2.29
C LEU A 9 -47.06 22.64 1.93
N ALA A 10 -46.17 22.17 2.80
CA ALA A 10 -44.77 22.01 2.48
C ALA A 10 -44.57 20.73 1.65
N THR A 11 -44.29 20.87 0.36
CA THR A 11 -43.84 19.77 -0.49
C THR A 11 -42.40 19.40 -0.13
N ALA A 12 -42.21 18.27 0.54
CA ALA A 12 -40.90 17.69 0.78
C ALA A 12 -40.36 17.10 -0.54
N PHE A 13 -39.39 17.79 -1.16
CA PHE A 13 -38.60 17.20 -2.24
C PHE A 13 -37.65 16.17 -1.63
N ALA A 14 -37.88 14.89 -1.92
CA ALA A 14 -36.92 13.84 -1.59
C ALA A 14 -35.66 14.02 -2.44
N ALA A 15 -34.54 14.37 -1.79
CA ALA A 15 -33.24 14.36 -2.45
C ALA A 15 -32.91 12.91 -2.88
N PRO A 16 -32.31 12.71 -4.07
CA PRO A 16 -31.85 11.39 -4.47
C PRO A 16 -30.82 10.87 -3.44
N PRO A 17 -30.81 9.54 -3.18
CA PRO A 17 -29.86 8.96 -2.24
C PRO A 17 -28.43 9.27 -2.71
N ALA A 18 -27.63 9.86 -1.82
CA ALA A 18 -26.22 10.12 -2.10
C ALA A 18 -25.52 8.79 -2.37
N GLN A 19 -24.92 8.65 -3.56
CA GLN A 19 -24.12 7.49 -3.90
C GLN A 19 -22.89 7.49 -2.97
N ALA A 20 -22.68 6.37 -2.26
CA ALA A 20 -21.52 6.23 -1.40
C ALA A 20 -20.24 6.41 -2.23
N ALA A 21 -19.33 7.26 -1.76
CA ALA A 21 -18.04 7.45 -2.43
C ALA A 21 -17.30 6.11 -2.52
N SER A 22 -16.64 5.87 -3.64
CA SER A 22 -15.74 4.72 -3.79
C SER A 22 -14.70 4.72 -2.68
N PRO A 23 -14.38 3.56 -2.08
CA PRO A 23 -13.39 3.50 -1.03
C PRO A 23 -12.02 3.90 -1.58
N VAL A 24 -11.22 4.54 -0.75
CA VAL A 24 -9.87 4.98 -1.13
C VAL A 24 -8.81 4.20 -0.37
N TYR A 25 -7.59 4.11 -0.91
CA TYR A 25 -6.49 3.39 -0.31
C TYR A 25 -6.21 3.83 1.13
N GLY A 26 -6.38 5.13 1.42
CA GLY A 26 -6.25 5.68 2.77
C GLY A 26 -7.23 5.11 3.80
N ASP A 27 -8.39 4.59 3.38
CA ASP A 27 -9.33 3.91 4.28
C ASP A 27 -8.77 2.56 4.77
N PHE A 28 -7.84 1.97 4.02
CA PHE A 28 -7.23 0.67 4.30
C PHE A 28 -5.86 0.82 4.92
N SER A 29 -4.94 1.53 4.24
CA SER A 29 -3.55 1.64 4.67
C SER A 29 -3.36 2.55 5.87
N LEU A 30 -4.26 3.51 6.07
CA LEU A 30 -4.12 4.59 7.04
C LEU A 30 -2.88 5.47 6.80
N MET A 31 -2.37 5.50 5.57
CA MET A 31 -1.10 6.15 5.17
C MET A 31 -0.92 7.59 5.66
N PHE A 32 -2.00 8.39 5.69
CA PHE A 32 -1.96 9.79 6.13
C PHE A 32 -2.49 10.00 7.55
N GLN A 33 -2.59 8.93 8.31
CA GLN A 33 -2.89 8.94 9.73
C GLN A 33 -1.61 8.51 10.45
N ARG A 34 -1.25 9.19 11.55
CA ARG A 34 -0.21 8.70 12.45
C ARG A 34 -0.70 7.41 13.10
N SER A 35 -0.43 6.31 12.40
CA SER A 35 -0.99 5.01 12.66
C SER A 35 0.13 4.00 12.68
N ALA A 36 -0.02 2.99 13.52
CA ALA A 36 0.96 1.95 13.71
C ALA A 36 0.27 0.66 14.11
N GLY A 37 0.98 -0.45 13.97
CA GLY A 37 0.49 -1.75 14.35
C GLY A 37 1.61 -2.73 14.58
N GLN A 38 1.26 -3.85 15.20
CA GLN A 38 2.13 -4.99 15.35
C GLN A 38 1.54 -6.20 14.63
N TYR A 39 2.40 -7.05 14.12
CA TYR A 39 2.05 -8.35 13.55
C TYR A 39 3.10 -9.38 13.94
N ALA A 40 2.70 -10.64 14.09
CA ALA A 40 3.61 -11.70 14.48
C ALA A 40 3.22 -13.04 13.85
N PRO A 41 4.19 -13.87 13.43
CA PRO A 41 3.94 -15.28 13.24
C PRO A 41 3.52 -15.95 14.58
N PRO A 42 2.74 -17.04 14.53
CA PRO A 42 2.38 -17.78 15.73
C PRO A 42 3.61 -18.23 16.54
N GLY A 43 3.71 -17.80 17.80
CA GLY A 43 4.81 -18.17 18.69
C GLY A 43 6.11 -17.39 18.46
N GLU A 44 6.13 -16.41 17.56
CA GLU A 44 7.30 -15.58 17.28
C GLU A 44 7.17 -14.17 17.89
N LYS A 45 8.27 -13.42 17.82
CA LYS A 45 8.31 -12.03 18.27
C LYS A 45 7.47 -11.15 17.33
N ALA A 46 6.76 -10.19 17.90
CA ALA A 46 6.05 -9.19 17.12
C ALA A 46 7.01 -8.28 16.35
N PHE A 47 6.62 -7.95 15.13
CA PHE A 47 7.16 -6.89 14.29
C PHE A 47 6.23 -5.69 14.35
N GLN A 48 6.77 -4.50 14.11
CA GLN A 48 6.01 -3.27 14.10
C GLN A 48 6.08 -2.59 12.73
N TRP A 49 4.98 -1.91 12.38
CA TRP A 49 4.94 -0.92 11.31
C TRP A 49 4.40 0.41 11.83
N ALA A 50 4.81 1.51 11.21
CA ALA A 50 4.21 2.81 11.50
C ALA A 50 4.25 3.74 10.27
N TRP A 51 3.12 4.38 9.98
CA TRP A 51 3.04 5.51 9.08
C TRP A 51 3.44 6.80 9.80
N SER A 52 4.22 7.62 9.11
CA SER A 52 4.67 8.94 9.53
C SER A 52 4.33 9.94 8.42
N PRO A 53 3.12 10.57 8.47
CA PRO A 53 2.73 11.59 7.49
C PRO A 53 3.69 12.78 7.53
N GLN A 54 4.25 13.12 6.38
CA GLN A 54 5.14 14.29 6.21
C GLN A 54 4.37 15.52 5.74
N SER A 55 3.31 15.30 4.96
CA SER A 55 2.39 16.33 4.49
C SER A 55 1.01 15.74 4.19
N ALA A 56 0.13 16.51 3.55
CA ALA A 56 -1.17 16.01 3.08
C ALA A 56 -1.05 14.97 1.94
N THR A 57 0.12 14.91 1.29
CA THR A 57 0.35 14.04 0.12
C THR A 57 1.59 13.17 0.25
N GLU A 58 2.40 13.33 1.30
CA GLU A 58 3.62 12.54 1.50
C GLU A 58 3.58 11.82 2.84
N SER A 59 3.99 10.56 2.85
CA SER A 59 4.11 9.76 4.07
C SER A 59 5.26 8.77 3.96
N GLN A 60 5.81 8.42 5.11
CA GLN A 60 6.82 7.38 5.22
C GLN A 60 6.27 6.20 6.00
N ILE A 61 6.63 4.98 5.63
CA ILE A 61 6.38 3.81 6.48
C ILE A 61 7.70 3.19 6.93
N THR A 62 7.75 2.86 8.21
CA THR A 62 8.84 2.12 8.82
C THR A 62 8.35 0.73 9.22
N TRP A 63 9.24 -0.26 9.11
CA TRP A 63 8.99 -1.65 9.47
C TRP A 63 10.16 -2.17 10.28
N GLY A 64 9.94 -2.88 11.39
CA GLY A 64 11.07 -3.42 12.14
C GLY A 64 10.72 -4.07 13.48
N ASP A 65 11.78 -4.40 14.23
CA ASP A 65 11.68 -4.95 15.57
C ASP A 65 11.23 -3.85 16.56
N PRO A 66 10.13 -4.06 17.33
CA PRO A 66 9.66 -3.10 18.32
C PRO A 66 10.68 -2.76 19.41
N VAL A 67 11.63 -3.66 19.70
CA VAL A 67 12.65 -3.46 20.76
C VAL A 67 13.74 -2.50 20.32
N THR A 68 14.05 -2.42 19.03
CA THR A 68 15.06 -1.50 18.47
C THR A 68 14.42 -0.33 17.73
N TRP A 69 13.17 -0.02 18.06
CA TRP A 69 12.38 1.02 17.40
C TRP A 69 12.88 2.44 17.75
N PRO A 70 12.89 3.39 16.79
CA PRO A 70 12.52 3.23 15.38
C PRO A 70 13.65 2.61 14.55
N PRO A 71 13.33 1.79 13.53
CA PRO A 71 14.33 1.31 12.60
C PRO A 71 14.90 2.47 11.77
N ALA A 72 16.14 2.33 11.33
CA ALA A 72 16.81 3.32 10.47
C ALA A 72 16.30 3.31 9.01
N THR A 73 15.27 2.51 8.72
CA THR A 73 14.73 2.31 7.38
C THR A 73 13.32 2.84 7.27
N ALA A 74 13.06 3.63 6.23
CA ALA A 74 11.75 4.20 5.93
C ALA A 74 11.50 4.21 4.42
N GLU A 75 10.38 3.67 3.96
CA GLU A 75 9.93 3.78 2.56
C GLU A 75 9.15 5.07 2.37
N HIS A 76 9.38 5.77 1.26
CA HIS A 76 8.81 7.09 0.98
C HIS A 76 7.73 7.00 -0.08
N PHE A 77 6.53 7.45 0.28
CA PHE A 77 5.36 7.39 -0.57
C PHE A 77 4.77 8.78 -0.82
N VAL A 78 4.37 9.03 -2.06
CA VAL A 78 3.77 10.30 -2.51
C VAL A 78 2.42 10.01 -3.16
N ARG A 79 1.36 10.70 -2.74
CA ARG A 79 0.08 10.70 -3.44
C ARG A 79 0.09 11.77 -4.52
N SER A 80 -0.06 11.34 -5.78
CA SER A 80 -0.13 12.20 -6.97
C SER A 80 -1.40 11.84 -7.75
N GLY A 81 -2.40 12.72 -7.72
CA GLY A 81 -3.70 12.46 -8.34
C GLY A 81 -4.38 11.19 -7.78
N ASP A 82 -4.67 10.24 -8.67
CA ASP A 82 -5.27 8.94 -8.33
C ASP A 82 -4.24 7.84 -8.05
N TRP A 83 -2.99 8.21 -7.78
CA TRP A 83 -1.93 7.24 -7.53
C TRP A 83 -1.20 7.53 -6.23
N VAL A 84 -0.77 6.45 -5.59
CA VAL A 84 0.32 6.47 -4.62
C VAL A 84 1.57 5.98 -5.34
N LEU A 85 2.64 6.74 -5.21
CA LEU A 85 3.93 6.51 -5.84
C LEU A 85 4.93 6.09 -4.77
N LEU A 86 5.81 5.14 -5.09
CA LEU A 86 6.98 4.78 -4.31
C LEU A 86 8.20 5.51 -4.88
N ASP A 87 8.83 6.36 -4.06
CA ASP A 87 9.99 7.17 -4.47
C ASP A 87 11.33 6.48 -4.18
N GLY A 88 11.38 5.69 -3.09
CA GLY A 88 12.59 5.06 -2.61
C GLY A 88 12.53 4.83 -1.10
N TRP A 89 13.69 4.55 -0.49
CA TRP A 89 13.76 4.34 0.95
C TRP A 89 15.08 4.81 1.56
N ASP A 90 15.03 5.20 2.83
CA ASP A 90 16.21 5.34 3.68
C ASP A 90 16.66 3.97 4.17
N GLY A 91 17.97 3.75 4.25
CA GLY A 91 18.55 2.57 4.90
C GLY A 91 20.07 2.57 4.90
N ASN A 92 20.70 1.91 5.87
CA ASN A 92 22.16 1.80 5.94
C ASN A 92 22.89 3.17 5.83
N GLY A 93 22.31 4.23 6.39
CA GLY A 93 22.88 5.59 6.36
C GLY A 93 22.86 6.28 4.99
N THR A 94 22.07 5.80 4.04
CA THR A 94 21.93 6.40 2.71
C THR A 94 20.51 6.26 2.18
N TYR A 95 20.20 6.99 1.12
CA TYR A 95 18.94 6.88 0.40
C TYR A 95 19.12 5.98 -0.83
N TYR A 96 18.11 5.15 -1.09
CA TYR A 96 17.99 4.32 -2.27
C TYR A 96 16.87 4.87 -3.14
N SER A 97 17.23 5.57 -4.22
CA SER A 97 16.24 6.08 -5.16
C SER A 97 15.76 4.97 -6.08
N GLN A 98 14.45 4.79 -6.19
CA GLN A 98 13.84 3.80 -7.06
C GLN A 98 13.22 4.50 -8.27
N ARG A 99 13.70 4.17 -9.47
CA ARG A 99 13.21 4.79 -10.70
C ARG A 99 12.81 3.76 -11.73
N VAL A 100 11.55 3.80 -12.16
CA VAL A 100 11.02 2.98 -13.25
C VAL A 100 11.43 3.55 -14.60
N THR A 101 11.74 2.65 -15.52
CA THR A 101 11.94 2.95 -16.95
C THR A 101 10.76 2.50 -17.78
N GLU A 102 10.02 1.51 -17.29
CA GLU A 102 8.78 1.02 -17.89
C GLU A 102 7.82 0.57 -16.80
N GLU A 103 6.53 0.87 -16.98
CA GLU A 103 5.49 0.37 -16.12
C GLU A 103 4.15 0.30 -16.86
N SER A 104 3.33 -0.68 -16.49
CA SER A 104 2.01 -0.89 -17.07
C SER A 104 1.00 -1.34 -16.01
N ALA A 105 -0.25 -0.97 -16.21
CA ALA A 105 -1.39 -1.48 -15.48
C ALA A 105 -2.17 -2.45 -16.36
N CYS A 106 -2.47 -3.64 -15.85
CA CYS A 106 -3.19 -4.68 -16.55
C CYS A 106 -4.53 -4.95 -15.87
N ASP A 107 -5.60 -4.89 -16.67
CA ASP A 107 -6.93 -5.35 -16.28
C ASP A 107 -7.17 -6.69 -16.98
N GLY A 108 -6.97 -7.79 -16.24
CA GLY A 108 -6.89 -9.14 -16.83
C GLY A 108 -5.69 -9.28 -17.77
N ALA A 109 -5.95 -9.62 -19.04
CA ALA A 109 -4.90 -9.82 -20.05
C ALA A 109 -4.48 -8.52 -20.77
N GLN A 110 -5.25 -7.44 -20.63
CA GLN A 110 -4.99 -6.18 -21.33
C GLN A 110 -4.12 -5.28 -20.45
N CYS A 111 -2.91 -4.94 -20.91
CA CYS A 111 -2.00 -4.04 -20.23
C CYS A 111 -1.88 -2.69 -20.97
N THR A 112 -1.91 -1.60 -20.22
CA THR A 112 -1.73 -0.23 -20.71
C THR A 112 -0.52 0.39 -20.02
N ALA A 113 0.36 1.03 -20.78
CA ALA A 113 1.48 1.78 -20.21
C ALA A 113 0.97 2.91 -19.31
N ILE A 114 1.60 3.08 -18.15
CA ILE A 114 1.28 4.19 -17.25
C ILE A 114 2.23 5.34 -17.58
N PRO A 115 1.74 6.59 -17.77
CA PRO A 115 2.61 7.74 -17.95
C PRO A 115 3.54 7.92 -16.75
N SER A 116 4.82 8.14 -17.01
CA SER A 116 5.82 8.33 -15.96
C SER A 116 5.52 9.58 -15.10
N ASP A 117 5.70 9.46 -13.78
CA ASP A 117 5.66 10.58 -12.84
C ASP A 117 7.07 10.82 -12.24
N GLY A 118 7.95 11.43 -13.04
CA GLY A 118 9.34 11.67 -12.65
C GLY A 118 10.16 10.40 -12.44
N GLY A 119 9.74 9.29 -13.06
CA GLY A 119 10.32 7.97 -12.88
C GLY A 119 9.97 7.29 -11.56
N ARG A 120 9.13 7.87 -10.68
CA ARG A 120 8.68 7.18 -9.47
C ARG A 120 7.77 6.01 -9.83
N GLN A 121 7.84 4.92 -9.07
CA GLN A 121 7.00 3.75 -9.36
C GLN A 121 5.55 4.02 -8.93
N HIS A 122 4.58 3.71 -9.78
CA HIS A 122 3.19 3.59 -9.35
C HIS A 122 3.01 2.37 -8.43
N TYR A 123 2.62 2.61 -7.17
CA TYR A 123 2.50 1.55 -6.16
C TYR A 123 1.08 1.02 -6.04
N VAL A 124 0.08 1.91 -5.98
CA VAL A 124 -1.35 1.55 -5.89
C VAL A 124 -2.22 2.70 -6.39
N ARG A 125 -3.40 2.40 -6.94
CA ARG A 125 -4.42 3.43 -7.21
C ARG A 125 -5.00 3.95 -5.91
N TRP A 126 -5.16 5.26 -5.80
CA TRP A 126 -5.77 5.89 -4.65
C TRP A 126 -7.25 5.56 -4.54
N THR A 127 -8.01 5.69 -5.63
CA THR A 127 -9.38 5.18 -5.70
C THR A 127 -9.32 3.68 -5.91
N VAL A 128 -9.79 2.91 -4.93
CA VAL A 128 -9.71 1.45 -4.97
C VAL A 128 -10.70 0.92 -6.01
N PRO A 129 -10.23 0.22 -7.07
CA PRO A 129 -11.13 -0.36 -8.07
C PRO A 129 -12.01 -1.48 -7.49
N SER A 130 -13.16 -1.70 -8.10
CA SER A 130 -14.05 -2.82 -7.77
C SER A 130 -13.64 -4.15 -8.41
N THR A 131 -12.58 -4.13 -9.21
CA THR A 131 -12.02 -5.28 -9.91
C THR A 131 -10.52 -5.36 -9.65
N ASP A 132 -9.99 -6.57 -9.67
CA ASP A 132 -8.55 -6.79 -9.53
C ASP A 132 -7.79 -6.15 -10.70
N TYR A 133 -6.58 -5.68 -10.43
CA TYR A 133 -5.66 -5.20 -11.46
C TYR A 133 -4.22 -5.56 -11.10
N ARG A 134 -3.35 -5.58 -12.11
CA ARG A 134 -1.92 -5.85 -11.93
C ARG A 134 -1.08 -4.66 -12.36
N LEU A 135 -0.09 -4.28 -11.57
CA LEU A 135 0.98 -3.38 -11.94
C LEU A 135 2.23 -4.21 -12.27
N VAL A 136 2.91 -3.82 -13.34
CA VAL A 136 4.19 -4.37 -13.77
C VAL A 136 5.13 -3.19 -13.89
N ALA A 137 6.23 -3.18 -13.14
CA ALA A 137 7.23 -2.13 -13.19
C ALA A 137 8.62 -2.74 -13.37
N ARG A 138 9.45 -2.14 -14.24
CA ARG A 138 10.90 -2.38 -14.27
C ARG A 138 11.66 -1.08 -14.16
N GLY A 139 12.83 -1.15 -13.55
CA GLY A 139 13.65 0.03 -13.37
C GLY A 139 14.94 -0.24 -12.65
N THR A 140 15.42 0.79 -11.96
CA THR A 140 16.66 0.77 -11.20
C THR A 140 16.48 1.26 -9.78
N ILE A 141 17.28 0.70 -8.88
CA ILE A 141 17.52 1.18 -7.53
C ILE A 141 18.94 1.72 -7.52
N THR A 142 19.11 2.99 -7.17
CA THR A 142 20.42 3.64 -7.06
C THR A 142 20.71 3.97 -5.60
N ARG A 143 21.78 3.37 -5.05
CA ARG A 143 22.32 3.76 -3.74
C ARG A 143 23.04 5.09 -3.86
N GLN A 144 22.52 6.16 -3.25
CA GLN A 144 23.07 7.50 -3.44
C GLN A 144 24.49 7.66 -2.90
N SER A 145 24.86 6.99 -1.80
CA SER A 145 26.20 7.11 -1.22
C SER A 145 27.32 6.54 -2.09
N SER A 146 27.02 5.61 -3.01
CA SER A 146 28.04 4.94 -3.83
C SER A 146 27.77 4.98 -5.33
N GLY A 147 26.60 5.45 -5.76
CA GLY A 147 26.15 5.36 -7.16
C GLY A 147 25.93 3.92 -7.64
N LYS A 148 25.90 2.92 -6.74
CA LYS A 148 25.67 1.53 -7.14
C LYS A 148 24.23 1.39 -7.63
N VAL A 149 24.09 0.80 -8.81
CA VAL A 149 22.80 0.53 -9.45
C VAL A 149 22.46 -0.96 -9.36
N VAL A 150 21.20 -1.24 -9.09
CA VAL A 150 20.56 -2.57 -9.17
C VAL A 150 19.37 -2.44 -10.10
N HIS A 151 19.14 -3.40 -10.97
CA HIS A 151 17.92 -3.46 -11.79
C HIS A 151 16.87 -4.28 -11.06
N PHE A 152 15.62 -3.88 -11.18
CA PHE A 152 14.50 -4.58 -10.56
C PHE A 152 13.32 -4.77 -11.51
N GLU A 153 12.53 -5.80 -11.21
CA GLU A 153 11.15 -5.97 -11.66
C GLU A 153 10.27 -6.13 -10.43
N HIS A 154 9.17 -5.38 -10.40
CA HIS A 154 8.17 -5.43 -9.36
C HIS A 154 6.80 -5.70 -9.99
N LEU A 155 6.23 -6.85 -9.67
CA LEU A 155 4.89 -7.25 -10.06
C LEU A 155 3.97 -7.10 -8.86
N GLN A 156 2.85 -6.40 -8.99
CA GLN A 156 1.87 -6.23 -7.93
C GLN A 156 0.48 -6.55 -8.47
N THR A 157 -0.19 -7.54 -7.89
CA THR A 157 -1.63 -7.74 -8.11
C THR A 157 -2.37 -7.14 -6.93
N TRP A 158 -3.29 -6.23 -7.22
CA TRP A 158 -4.15 -5.58 -6.23
C TRP A 158 -5.56 -6.14 -6.37
N GLY A 159 -6.01 -6.85 -5.34
CA GLY A 159 -7.35 -7.40 -5.26
C GLY A 159 -8.39 -6.33 -4.89
N ALA A 160 -9.57 -6.44 -5.50
CA ALA A 160 -10.75 -5.65 -5.14
C ALA A 160 -11.13 -5.85 -3.65
N PRO A 161 -11.88 -4.91 -3.05
CA PRO A 161 -12.35 -5.05 -1.68
C PRO A 161 -13.11 -6.38 -1.47
N ALA A 162 -12.59 -7.23 -0.59
CA ALA A 162 -13.12 -8.55 -0.32
C ALA A 162 -13.17 -8.83 1.20
N PRO A 163 -14.06 -9.73 1.66
CA PRO A 163 -14.03 -10.20 3.04
C PRO A 163 -12.70 -10.88 3.37
N CYS A 164 -12.17 -10.59 4.56
CA CYS A 164 -10.98 -11.19 5.14
C CYS A 164 -11.19 -11.36 6.64
N SER A 165 -10.36 -12.16 7.29
CA SER A 165 -10.35 -12.27 8.75
C SER A 165 -8.96 -12.65 9.25
N ASN A 166 -8.71 -12.31 10.50
CA ASN A 166 -7.58 -12.82 11.27
C ASN A 166 -8.06 -13.21 12.68
N ALA A 167 -7.26 -13.94 13.44
CA ALA A 167 -7.68 -14.51 14.72
C ALA A 167 -8.05 -13.43 15.77
N ARG A 168 -7.39 -12.28 15.74
CA ARG A 168 -7.56 -11.23 16.76
C ARG A 168 -8.76 -10.32 16.50
N PHE A 169 -8.89 -9.83 15.27
CA PHE A 169 -9.83 -8.77 14.92
C PHE A 169 -11.08 -9.31 14.21
N GLY A 170 -11.10 -10.59 13.81
CA GLY A 170 -12.24 -11.23 13.17
C GLY A 170 -12.48 -10.69 11.75
N ALA A 171 -13.73 -10.78 11.28
CA ALA A 171 -14.10 -10.42 9.91
C ALA A 171 -13.95 -8.92 9.62
N ARG A 172 -13.33 -8.60 8.49
CA ARG A 172 -13.10 -7.24 7.96
C ARG A 172 -13.26 -7.24 6.44
N THR A 173 -13.24 -6.05 5.85
CA THR A 173 -13.03 -5.86 4.42
C THR A 173 -11.56 -5.50 4.19
N CYS A 174 -10.89 -6.23 3.30
CA CYS A 174 -9.50 -5.98 2.94
C CYS A 174 -9.38 -5.66 1.45
N ILE A 175 -8.33 -4.93 1.12
CA ILE A 175 -7.65 -5.06 -0.19
C ILE A 175 -6.44 -5.96 0.02
N THR A 176 -6.07 -6.72 -1.01
CA THR A 176 -4.90 -7.61 -0.94
C THR A 176 -3.88 -7.18 -1.99
N GLN A 177 -2.64 -6.97 -1.57
CA GLN A 177 -1.51 -6.84 -2.48
C GLN A 177 -0.78 -8.17 -2.53
N THR A 178 -0.73 -8.80 -3.69
CA THR A 178 0.21 -9.91 -3.95
C THR A 178 1.38 -9.35 -4.76
N GLU A 179 2.57 -9.33 -4.18
CA GLU A 179 3.76 -8.77 -4.82
C GLU A 179 4.83 -9.80 -5.10
N THR A 180 5.57 -9.57 -6.18
CA THR A 180 6.79 -10.30 -6.51
C THR A 180 7.88 -9.29 -6.84
N TRP A 181 9.02 -9.41 -6.16
CA TRP A 181 10.21 -8.64 -6.46
C TRP A 181 11.27 -9.55 -7.05
N SER A 182 11.89 -9.08 -8.13
CA SER A 182 13.10 -9.67 -8.68
C SER A 182 14.15 -8.58 -8.87
N ASP A 183 15.41 -8.91 -8.61
CA ASP A 183 16.52 -7.99 -8.81
C ASP A 183 17.81 -8.70 -9.23
N ASP A 184 18.78 -7.93 -9.72
CA ASP A 184 20.11 -8.42 -10.12
C ASP A 184 21.20 -8.17 -9.06
N ASN A 185 20.82 -7.81 -7.83
CA ASN A 185 21.79 -7.42 -6.82
C ASN A 185 22.69 -8.59 -6.41
N GLY A 186 24.00 -8.38 -6.57
CA GLY A 186 25.00 -9.40 -6.23
C GLY A 186 25.11 -10.51 -7.29
N LEU A 187 24.46 -10.37 -8.44
CA LEU A 187 24.64 -11.26 -9.58
C LEU A 187 25.73 -10.73 -10.55
N PRO A 188 26.38 -11.60 -11.35
CA PRO A 188 27.22 -11.16 -12.45
C PRO A 188 26.46 -10.29 -13.46
N ALA A 189 27.13 -9.31 -14.05
CA ALA A 189 26.52 -8.43 -15.05
C ALA A 189 25.89 -9.21 -16.21
N GLY A 190 24.65 -8.87 -16.57
CA GLY A 190 23.88 -9.55 -17.62
C GLY A 190 23.17 -10.84 -17.19
N SER A 191 23.28 -11.24 -15.92
CA SER A 191 22.48 -12.34 -15.39
C SER A 191 20.99 -11.98 -15.37
N PRO A 192 20.08 -12.95 -15.56
CA PRO A 192 18.66 -12.71 -15.31
C PRO A 192 18.43 -12.30 -13.86
N MET A 193 17.47 -11.40 -13.64
CA MET A 193 17.03 -11.04 -12.29
C MET A 193 16.52 -12.29 -11.56
N ARG A 194 16.78 -12.36 -10.26
CA ARG A 194 16.31 -13.44 -9.39
C ARG A 194 15.19 -12.93 -8.52
N GLU A 195 14.14 -13.73 -8.37
CA GLU A 195 13.07 -13.47 -7.41
C GLU A 195 13.63 -13.43 -5.98
N THR A 196 13.39 -12.34 -5.28
CA THR A 196 13.85 -12.10 -3.91
C THR A 196 12.69 -12.00 -2.91
N LEU A 197 11.47 -11.78 -3.39
CA LEU A 197 10.27 -11.73 -2.56
C LEU A 197 9.06 -12.21 -3.35
N HIS A 198 8.21 -13.00 -2.70
CA HIS A 198 6.83 -13.24 -3.12
C HIS A 198 5.95 -13.32 -1.87
N ARG A 199 4.98 -12.41 -1.77
CA ARG A 199 4.07 -12.36 -0.61
C ARG A 199 2.73 -11.75 -0.97
N SER A 200 1.72 -12.08 -0.16
CA SER A 200 0.40 -11.47 -0.13
C SER A 200 0.20 -10.74 1.20
N ILE A 201 -0.14 -9.46 1.12
CA ILE A 201 -0.44 -8.60 2.27
C ILE A 201 -1.93 -8.25 2.21
N LYS A 202 -2.67 -8.66 3.23
CA LYS A 202 -4.04 -8.20 3.45
C LYS A 202 -4.00 -6.89 4.24
N ILE A 203 -4.62 -5.85 3.70
CA ILE A 203 -4.68 -4.51 4.29
C ILE A 203 -6.14 -4.26 4.65
N ALA A 204 -6.45 -4.22 5.95
CA ALA A 204 -7.83 -4.18 6.43
C ALA A 204 -8.33 -2.75 6.62
N LYS A 205 -9.54 -2.49 6.14
CA LYS A 205 -10.21 -1.20 6.30
C LYS A 205 -10.25 -0.78 7.77
N GLY A 206 -9.70 0.38 8.08
CA GLY A 206 -9.66 0.96 9.43
C GLY A 206 -8.63 0.34 10.39
N LEU A 207 -7.82 -0.63 9.95
CA LEU A 207 -6.79 -1.28 10.78
C LEU A 207 -5.38 -1.13 10.23
N GLY A 208 -5.23 -0.70 8.97
CA GLY A 208 -3.92 -0.42 8.40
C GLY A 208 -3.28 -1.61 7.70
N MET A 209 -1.97 -1.54 7.62
CA MET A 209 -1.13 -2.51 6.95
C MET A 209 -1.04 -3.82 7.76
N ALA A 210 -0.59 -4.89 7.09
CA ALA A 210 -0.21 -6.15 7.73
C ALA A 210 -1.30 -6.82 8.58
N PHE A 211 -2.58 -6.70 8.18
CA PHE A 211 -3.68 -7.39 8.85
C PHE A 211 -3.47 -8.91 8.87
N ALA A 212 -3.01 -9.44 7.72
CA ALA A 212 -2.36 -10.72 7.61
C ALA A 212 -1.32 -10.65 6.48
N ILE A 213 -0.23 -11.40 6.63
CA ILE A 213 0.82 -11.54 5.63
C ILE A 213 1.06 -13.02 5.41
N ASP A 214 1.01 -13.43 4.15
CA ASP A 214 1.42 -14.76 3.69
C ASP A 214 2.62 -14.55 2.76
N GLN A 215 3.79 -15.10 3.09
CA GLN A 215 4.98 -15.01 2.25
C GLN A 215 5.41 -16.40 1.80
N ASP A 216 5.88 -16.52 0.55
CA ASP A 216 6.39 -17.76 -0.03
C ASP A 216 7.91 -17.70 -0.29
N VAL A 217 8.44 -16.53 -0.68
CA VAL A 217 9.87 -16.32 -1.01
C VAL A 217 10.45 -15.19 -0.15
N PRO A 218 11.68 -15.35 0.41
CA PRO A 218 12.62 -16.46 0.21
C PRO A 218 12.30 -17.75 0.97
N SER A 219 11.35 -17.70 1.89
CA SER A 219 10.88 -18.87 2.64
C SER A 219 9.44 -18.66 3.08
N PRO A 220 8.64 -19.74 3.15
CA PRO A 220 7.27 -19.66 3.61
C PRO A 220 7.17 -19.16 5.06
N TRP A 221 6.34 -18.15 5.31
CA TRP A 221 5.89 -17.78 6.65
C TRP A 221 4.56 -17.02 6.61
N HIS A 222 3.91 -16.95 7.76
CA HIS A 222 2.63 -16.28 7.94
C HIS A 222 2.64 -15.45 9.22
N ALA A 223 2.01 -14.27 9.18
CA ALA A 223 1.71 -13.50 10.39
C ALA A 223 0.35 -12.84 10.33
N GLU A 224 -0.18 -12.54 11.51
CA GLU A 224 -1.39 -11.75 11.68
C GLU A 224 -1.11 -10.53 12.55
N ALA A 225 -1.87 -9.45 12.32
CA ALA A 225 -1.82 -8.29 13.18
C ALA A 225 -2.22 -8.64 14.62
N THR A 226 -1.36 -8.29 15.57
CA THR A 226 -1.56 -8.48 17.00
C THR A 226 -1.96 -7.19 17.70
N GLU A 227 -1.65 -6.01 17.18
CA GLU A 227 -2.05 -4.72 17.76
C GLU A 227 -2.20 -3.64 16.69
N TYR A 228 -2.98 -2.60 16.98
CA TYR A 228 -3.16 -1.41 16.15
C TYR A 228 -3.41 -0.20 17.05
N TRP A 229 -2.78 0.94 16.74
CA TRP A 229 -2.95 2.20 17.47
C TRP A 229 -2.63 3.42 16.62
N ASN A 230 -3.06 4.58 17.11
CA ASN A 230 -2.67 5.90 16.58
C ASN A 230 -1.74 6.60 17.58
N TRP A 231 -0.90 7.55 17.11
CA TRP A 231 0.09 8.26 17.93
C TRP A 231 0.35 9.70 17.49
#